data_AF-A0A3L8B8Q7-F1
#
_entry.id   AF-A0A3L8B8Q7-F1
#
_cell.length_a   1.000
_cell.length_b   1.000
_cell.length_c   1.000
_cell.angle_alpha   90.00
_cell.angle_beta   90.00
_cell.angle_gamma   90.00
#
_symmetry.space_group_name_H-M   'P 1'
#
loop_
_entity.id
_entity.type
_entity.pdbx_description
1 polymer ?
#
loop_
_entity_poly.entity_id
_entity_poly.type
_entity_poly.pdbx_seq_one_letter_code
_entity_poly.pdbx_strand_id
1 'polypeptide(L)'
;MKIPAHASALIDAGPEYLTTLFQRAGTLSPDNRIVSITKSTVIRGGSTGSKLLLHVAYESNTPGLEQQLFVKFSRDFQSKKRDAARYQMDLEIRFANLSMEPGFPIIVPTCYFADFHSATGTGILVTQCIPYGKGNTEPQHEKAKDYQLASPLPYYESLIKSLATLASESKKNGMAEKISSLFPFRPEQLDVGARQTDTADGVTRKVAAFIDFASHYPDLFPDHIRSNKFLSRLEVEAALFQANQHRVNAFLNSNTDLVALCHWNAHVDNAWFWRSESNEIECGLLDWGNVSQMNVAMALWGCLSAAEISFLDQHLEHLLELFVSEYRFLDGNNGVDLLKQHFIVYMASMGLAWLLDGPVNTLLKIDGLETVENRFDPRIQENEAARTQLQILTVFLHLWSRTDMKSVIENMDLQRGIN
;
A
#
# COMPACT_ATOMS: atom_id res chain seq x y z
N MET A 1 -13.76 -7.82 -27.66
CA MET A 1 -12.45 -8.43 -28.02
C MET A 1 -12.03 -9.29 -26.84
N LYS A 2 -11.42 -10.46 -27.04
CA LYS A 2 -11.04 -11.34 -25.92
C LYS A 2 -9.84 -10.74 -25.17
N ILE A 3 -9.94 -10.57 -23.86
CA ILE A 3 -8.85 -10.08 -23.00
C ILE A 3 -7.78 -11.19 -22.87
N PRO A 4 -6.48 -10.93 -23.10
CA PRO A 4 -5.43 -11.91 -22.93
C PRO A 4 -5.20 -12.16 -21.44
N ALA A 5 -5.27 -13.41 -21.01
CA ALA A 5 -5.25 -13.75 -19.58
C ALA A 5 -3.82 -13.98 -19.01
N HIS A 6 -2.80 -14.05 -19.88
CA HIS A 6 -1.41 -14.30 -19.51
C HIS A 6 -0.46 -13.82 -20.61
N ALA A 7 0.85 -13.76 -20.29
CA ALA A 7 1.88 -13.22 -21.17
C ALA A 7 1.92 -13.88 -22.58
N SER A 8 1.91 -15.21 -22.67
CA SER A 8 1.94 -15.90 -23.97
C SER A 8 0.74 -15.51 -24.86
N ALA A 9 -0.47 -15.43 -24.30
CA ALA A 9 -1.65 -15.05 -25.07
C ALA A 9 -1.56 -13.62 -25.62
N LEU A 10 -0.91 -12.69 -24.89
CA LEU A 10 -0.70 -11.34 -25.38
C LEU A 10 0.36 -11.30 -26.48
N ILE A 11 1.46 -12.03 -26.32
CA ILE A 11 2.54 -12.11 -27.32
C ILE A 11 2.02 -12.76 -28.62
N ASP A 12 1.28 -13.85 -28.50
CA ASP A 12 0.69 -14.58 -29.64
C ASP A 12 -0.36 -13.74 -30.39
N ALA A 13 -1.05 -12.83 -29.69
CA ALA A 13 -1.99 -11.90 -30.32
C ALA A 13 -1.30 -10.85 -31.21
N GLY A 14 -0.03 -10.57 -30.95
CA GLY A 14 0.83 -9.79 -31.85
C GLY A 14 0.64 -8.26 -31.84
N PRO A 15 1.44 -7.55 -32.65
CA PRO A 15 1.49 -6.09 -32.68
C PRO A 15 0.20 -5.42 -33.21
N GLU A 16 -0.52 -6.05 -34.13
CA GLU A 16 -1.80 -5.55 -34.66
C GLU A 16 -2.89 -5.51 -33.58
N TYR A 17 -2.91 -6.52 -32.71
CA TYR A 17 -3.81 -6.58 -31.58
C TYR A 17 -3.53 -5.43 -30.59
N LEU A 18 -2.27 -5.23 -30.21
CA LEU A 18 -1.86 -4.13 -29.33
C LEU A 18 -2.19 -2.75 -29.94
N THR A 19 -1.95 -2.59 -31.25
CA THR A 19 -2.33 -1.37 -31.99
C THR A 19 -3.83 -1.10 -31.82
N THR A 20 -4.65 -2.12 -32.04
CA THR A 20 -6.10 -1.99 -31.92
C THR A 20 -6.52 -1.66 -30.48
N LEU A 21 -5.87 -2.24 -29.47
CA LEU A 21 -6.16 -1.93 -28.07
C LEU A 21 -5.83 -0.48 -27.74
N PHE A 22 -4.64 0.01 -28.09
CA PHE A 22 -4.20 1.35 -27.74
C PHE A 22 -4.97 2.43 -28.51
N GLN A 23 -5.30 2.18 -29.78
CA GLN A 23 -6.16 3.09 -30.55
C GLN A 23 -7.58 3.15 -29.96
N ARG A 24 -8.14 2.03 -29.48
CA ARG A 24 -9.44 2.02 -28.81
C ARG A 24 -9.43 2.72 -27.45
N ALA A 25 -8.32 2.61 -26.71
CA ALA A 25 -8.11 3.36 -25.47
C ALA A 25 -7.80 4.84 -25.70
N GLY A 26 -7.53 5.26 -26.94
CA GLY A 26 -7.15 6.64 -27.27
C GLY A 26 -5.70 6.97 -26.93
N THR A 27 -4.86 5.98 -26.60
CA THR A 27 -3.45 6.15 -26.20
C THR A 27 -2.49 6.04 -27.38
N LEU A 28 -2.98 5.60 -28.54
CA LEU A 28 -2.25 5.61 -29.81
C LEU A 28 -3.11 6.26 -30.90
N SER A 29 -2.51 7.15 -31.69
CA SER A 29 -3.18 7.79 -32.83
C SER A 29 -3.66 6.75 -33.86
N PRO A 30 -4.81 6.96 -34.52
CA PRO A 30 -5.25 6.12 -35.65
C PRO A 30 -4.22 6.00 -36.79
N ASP A 31 -3.38 7.03 -36.96
CA ASP A 31 -2.35 7.10 -38.01
C ASP A 31 -1.01 6.46 -37.60
N ASN A 32 -0.91 5.91 -36.39
CA ASN A 32 0.28 5.21 -35.92
C ASN A 32 -0.07 3.76 -35.55
N ARG A 33 0.92 2.87 -35.60
CA ARG A 33 0.76 1.46 -35.22
C ARG A 33 2.00 0.91 -34.57
N ILE A 34 1.82 -0.15 -33.79
CA ILE A 34 2.92 -0.99 -33.35
C ILE A 34 3.29 -1.90 -34.52
N VAL A 35 4.56 -1.90 -34.91
CA VAL A 35 5.07 -2.72 -36.03
C VAL A 35 5.70 -4.03 -35.57
N SER A 36 6.22 -4.08 -34.33
CA SER A 36 6.76 -5.30 -33.77
C SER A 36 6.83 -5.27 -32.23
N ILE A 37 6.78 -6.47 -31.64
CA ILE A 37 7.21 -6.71 -30.26
C ILE A 37 8.69 -7.11 -30.34
N THR A 38 9.58 -6.24 -29.87
CA THR A 38 11.03 -6.42 -30.04
C THR A 38 11.67 -7.21 -28.89
N LYS A 39 11.04 -7.20 -27.72
CA LYS A 39 11.48 -7.98 -26.55
C LYS A 39 10.31 -8.24 -25.62
N SER A 40 10.33 -9.39 -24.97
CA SER A 40 9.37 -9.75 -23.91
C SER A 40 10.10 -10.45 -22.76
N THR A 41 9.77 -10.13 -21.52
CA THR A 41 10.37 -10.75 -20.33
C THR A 41 9.30 -10.95 -19.26
N VAL A 42 8.97 -12.21 -18.99
CA VAL A 42 7.97 -12.56 -17.97
C VAL A 42 8.58 -12.42 -16.59
N ILE A 43 7.92 -11.64 -15.74
CA ILE A 43 8.24 -11.52 -14.33
C ILE A 43 7.24 -12.39 -13.55
N ARG A 44 7.77 -13.35 -12.80
CA ARG A 44 7.00 -14.19 -11.87
C ARG A 44 7.09 -13.59 -10.47
N GLY A 45 5.96 -13.44 -9.79
CA GLY A 45 5.90 -12.82 -8.46
C GLY A 45 4.67 -11.93 -8.28
N GLY A 46 4.52 -11.36 -7.08
CA GLY A 46 3.38 -10.52 -6.67
C GLY A 46 2.10 -11.30 -6.32
N SER A 47 1.07 -10.57 -5.87
CA SER A 47 -0.16 -11.13 -5.29
C SER A 47 -1.11 -11.81 -6.29
N THR A 48 -1.24 -11.25 -7.50
CA THR A 48 -2.12 -11.75 -8.57
C THR A 48 -1.31 -12.44 -9.69
N GLY A 49 -1.78 -12.42 -10.94
CA GLY A 49 -1.16 -13.04 -12.12
C GLY A 49 0.27 -12.62 -12.43
N SER A 50 0.83 -13.21 -13.48
CA SER A 50 2.18 -12.88 -13.97
C SER A 50 2.27 -11.41 -14.40
N LYS A 51 3.50 -10.89 -14.47
CA LYS A 51 3.79 -9.59 -15.06
C LYS A 51 4.67 -9.78 -16.29
N LEU A 52 4.67 -8.80 -17.18
CA LEU A 52 5.44 -8.86 -18.42
C LEU A 52 6.06 -7.48 -18.69
N LEU A 53 7.39 -7.45 -18.85
CA LEU A 53 8.06 -6.34 -19.50
C LEU A 53 7.99 -6.55 -21.00
N LEU A 54 7.47 -5.57 -21.72
CA LEU A 54 7.22 -5.64 -23.15
C LEU A 54 7.90 -4.46 -23.84
N HIS A 55 8.75 -4.74 -24.83
CA HIS A 55 9.29 -3.71 -25.70
C HIS A 55 8.57 -3.75 -27.04
N VAL A 56 8.13 -2.59 -27.50
CA VAL A 56 7.42 -2.41 -28.76
C VAL A 56 8.13 -1.38 -29.64
N ALA A 57 8.05 -1.57 -30.95
CA ALA A 57 8.44 -0.57 -31.93
C ALA A 57 7.18 0.00 -32.59
N TYR A 58 7.07 1.33 -32.64
CA TYR A 58 6.01 2.03 -33.36
C TYR A 58 6.47 2.38 -34.77
N GLU A 59 5.53 2.52 -35.70
CA GLU A 59 5.80 2.96 -37.07
C GLU A 59 6.36 4.39 -37.09
N SER A 60 5.75 5.27 -36.31
CA SER A 60 6.22 6.65 -36.12
C SER A 60 6.66 6.87 -34.68
N ASN A 61 7.82 7.50 -34.48
CA ASN A 61 8.30 7.90 -33.17
C ASN A 61 7.55 9.16 -32.72
N THR A 62 6.51 8.99 -31.91
CA THR A 62 5.71 10.09 -31.36
C THR A 62 6.26 10.51 -29.99
N PRO A 63 6.55 11.79 -29.75
CA PRO A 63 6.96 12.27 -28.42
C PRO A 63 5.96 11.84 -27.33
N GLY A 64 6.46 11.36 -26.20
CA GLY A 64 5.65 10.88 -25.08
C GLY A 64 5.14 9.44 -25.20
N LEU A 65 5.42 8.74 -26.31
CA LEU A 65 5.02 7.36 -26.51
C LEU A 65 6.13 6.38 -26.07
N GLU A 66 5.86 5.63 -25.01
CA GLU A 66 6.81 4.72 -24.38
C GLU A 66 6.96 3.42 -25.17
N GLN A 67 8.21 3.03 -25.40
CA GLN A 67 8.54 1.76 -26.06
C GLN A 67 8.70 0.61 -25.06
N GLN A 68 8.94 0.92 -23.77
CA GLN A 68 9.07 -0.06 -22.70
C GLN A 68 7.81 -0.01 -21.84
N LEU A 69 7.05 -1.10 -21.87
CA LEU A 69 5.76 -1.22 -21.22
C LEU A 69 5.81 -2.28 -20.13
N PHE A 70 5.04 -2.03 -19.07
CA PHE A 70 4.78 -2.99 -18.01
C PHE A 70 3.34 -3.49 -18.15
N VAL A 71 3.17 -4.82 -18.14
CA VAL A 71 1.86 -5.46 -18.24
C VAL A 71 1.60 -6.30 -17.01
N LYS A 72 0.47 -6.08 -16.36
CA LYS A 72 -0.05 -6.88 -15.25
C LYS A 72 -1.24 -7.71 -15.74
N PHE A 73 -1.31 -8.96 -15.31
CA PHE A 73 -2.46 -9.84 -15.56
C PHE A 73 -3.12 -10.22 -14.24
N SER A 74 -4.44 -10.36 -14.22
CA SER A 74 -5.15 -10.75 -13.00
C SER A 74 -5.05 -12.25 -12.70
N ARG A 75 -4.98 -13.09 -13.74
CA ARG A 75 -5.08 -14.56 -13.66
C ARG A 75 -3.72 -15.21 -13.43
N ASP A 76 -3.71 -16.28 -12.61
CA ASP A 76 -2.56 -17.17 -12.47
C ASP A 76 -2.96 -18.65 -12.58
N PHE A 77 -2.91 -19.20 -13.78
CA PHE A 77 -3.25 -20.60 -14.00
C PHE A 77 -2.25 -21.60 -13.39
N GLN A 78 -1.08 -21.14 -12.94
CA GLN A 78 -0.04 -21.98 -12.32
C GLN A 78 -0.13 -21.99 -10.79
N SER A 79 -0.87 -21.05 -10.18
CA SER A 79 -1.02 -20.95 -8.73
C SER A 79 -2.46 -20.67 -8.32
N LYS A 80 -3.16 -21.70 -7.82
CA LYS A 80 -4.53 -21.56 -7.30
C LYS A 80 -4.64 -20.47 -6.23
N LYS A 81 -3.63 -20.34 -5.37
CA LYS A 81 -3.57 -19.30 -4.32
C LYS A 81 -3.55 -17.90 -4.93
N ARG A 82 -2.73 -17.66 -5.96
CA ARG A 82 -2.63 -16.36 -6.63
C ARG A 82 -3.85 -16.08 -7.51
N ASP A 83 -4.39 -17.09 -8.20
CA ASP A 83 -5.61 -16.93 -9.02
C ASP A 83 -6.85 -16.62 -8.18
N ALA A 84 -6.87 -17.02 -6.90
CA ALA A 84 -7.93 -16.64 -5.97
C ALA A 84 -7.98 -15.10 -5.77
N ALA A 85 -6.84 -14.42 -5.88
CA ALA A 85 -6.74 -12.96 -5.75
C ALA A 85 -7.07 -12.20 -7.05
N ARG A 86 -7.47 -12.87 -8.15
CA ARG A 86 -7.70 -12.24 -9.46
C ARG A 86 -8.67 -11.05 -9.46
N TYR A 87 -9.61 -11.01 -8.52
CA TYR A 87 -10.58 -9.92 -8.41
C TYR A 87 -10.02 -8.65 -7.77
N GLN A 88 -8.86 -8.71 -7.10
CA GLN A 88 -8.20 -7.53 -6.53
C GLN A 88 -7.79 -6.51 -7.59
N MET A 89 -7.63 -6.95 -8.85
CA MET A 89 -7.22 -6.09 -9.96
C MET A 89 -8.36 -5.25 -10.55
N ASP A 90 -9.63 -5.53 -10.23
CA ASP A 90 -10.78 -4.75 -10.75
C ASP A 90 -10.65 -3.27 -10.36
N LEU A 91 -10.42 -3.00 -9.08
CA LEU A 91 -10.27 -1.64 -8.57
C LEU A 91 -9.04 -0.93 -9.17
N GLU A 92 -7.93 -1.64 -9.32
CA GLU A 92 -6.71 -1.12 -9.96
C GLU A 92 -6.95 -0.74 -11.43
N ILE A 93 -7.74 -1.51 -12.17
CA ILE A 93 -8.11 -1.21 -13.57
C ILE A 93 -9.03 0.02 -13.64
N ARG A 94 -10.00 0.14 -12.74
CA ARG A 94 -10.84 1.35 -12.65
C ARG A 94 -10.00 2.60 -12.37
N PHE A 95 -9.00 2.47 -11.48
CA PHE A 95 -8.11 3.57 -11.15
C PHE A 95 -7.19 3.94 -12.31
N ALA A 96 -6.65 2.95 -13.02
CA ALA A 96 -5.85 3.19 -14.22
C ALA A 96 -6.65 3.94 -15.30
N ASN A 97 -7.92 3.58 -15.51
CA ASN A 97 -8.81 4.31 -16.41
C ASN A 97 -9.12 5.72 -15.92
N LEU A 98 -9.35 5.91 -14.61
CA LEU A 98 -9.54 7.24 -14.01
C LEU A 98 -8.29 8.13 -14.19
N SER A 99 -7.09 7.55 -14.09
CA SER A 99 -5.83 8.29 -14.20
C SER A 99 -5.55 8.86 -15.59
N MET A 100 -6.28 8.41 -16.62
CA MET A 100 -6.19 8.94 -17.98
C MET A 100 -6.97 10.25 -18.16
N GLU A 101 -7.78 10.65 -17.18
CA GLU A 101 -8.55 11.88 -17.25
C GLU A 101 -7.63 13.11 -17.16
N PRO A 102 -7.89 14.16 -17.97
CA PRO A 102 -7.16 15.41 -17.87
C PRO A 102 -7.21 15.99 -16.46
N GLY A 103 -6.05 16.38 -15.92
CA GLY A 103 -5.96 16.96 -14.58
C GLY A 103 -6.04 15.95 -13.44
N PHE A 104 -5.78 14.66 -13.69
CA PHE A 104 -5.57 13.69 -12.61
C PHE A 104 -4.49 14.19 -11.63
N PRO A 105 -4.71 14.11 -10.30
CA PRO A 105 -4.08 15.05 -9.38
C PRO A 105 -2.68 14.64 -8.89
N ILE A 106 -2.25 13.42 -9.21
CA ILE A 106 -0.96 12.87 -8.78
C ILE A 106 -0.29 12.12 -9.93
N ILE A 107 1.01 11.90 -9.80
CA ILE A 107 1.80 11.17 -10.79
C ILE A 107 1.64 9.67 -10.58
N VAL A 108 1.19 8.98 -11.63
CA VAL A 108 1.09 7.52 -11.73
C VAL A 108 1.62 7.08 -13.10
N PRO A 109 1.99 5.79 -13.29
CA PRO A 109 2.49 5.33 -14.59
C PRO A 109 1.46 5.61 -15.69
N THR A 110 1.90 6.13 -16.83
CA THR A 110 0.98 6.38 -17.96
C THR A 110 0.25 5.10 -18.34
N CYS A 111 -1.08 5.12 -18.26
CA CYS A 111 -1.91 3.99 -18.67
C CYS A 111 -2.05 3.96 -20.19
N TYR A 112 -1.76 2.81 -20.80
CA TYR A 112 -1.93 2.56 -22.23
C TYR A 112 -3.22 1.81 -22.54
N PHE A 113 -3.59 0.88 -21.67
CA PHE A 113 -4.81 0.09 -21.78
C PHE A 113 -5.14 -0.61 -20.45
N ALA A 114 -6.40 -0.60 -20.03
CA ALA A 114 -6.85 -1.34 -18.86
C ALA A 114 -8.28 -1.86 -19.05
N ASP A 115 -8.50 -3.17 -18.88
CA ASP A 115 -9.84 -3.77 -18.99
C ASP A 115 -9.98 -5.01 -18.09
N PHE A 116 -11.18 -5.19 -17.53
CA PHE A 116 -11.52 -6.24 -16.58
C PHE A 116 -12.86 -6.90 -16.92
N HIS A 117 -12.86 -8.22 -17.06
CA HIS A 117 -14.07 -9.00 -17.26
C HIS A 117 -14.51 -9.68 -15.95
N SER A 118 -15.44 -9.05 -15.23
CA SER A 118 -15.88 -9.44 -13.88
C SER A 118 -16.39 -10.87 -13.79
N ALA A 119 -17.12 -11.39 -14.79
CA ALA A 119 -17.64 -12.76 -14.73
C ALA A 119 -16.53 -13.83 -14.66
N THR A 120 -15.39 -13.56 -15.30
CA THR A 120 -14.25 -14.51 -15.32
C THR A 120 -13.10 -14.12 -14.39
N GLY A 121 -13.12 -12.88 -13.88
CA GLY A 121 -11.99 -12.28 -13.17
C GLY A 121 -10.75 -12.09 -14.04
N THR A 122 -10.90 -12.01 -15.37
CA THR A 122 -9.79 -11.84 -16.31
C THR A 122 -9.57 -10.36 -16.58
N GLY A 123 -8.38 -9.87 -16.28
CA GLY A 123 -8.00 -8.48 -16.47
C GLY A 123 -6.59 -8.33 -16.97
N ILE A 124 -6.35 -7.20 -17.64
CA ILE A 124 -5.06 -6.76 -18.14
C ILE A 124 -4.91 -5.27 -17.86
N LEU A 125 -3.72 -4.87 -17.45
CA LEU A 125 -3.32 -3.48 -17.30
C LEU A 125 -1.97 -3.31 -18.01
N VAL A 126 -1.88 -2.36 -18.93
CA VAL A 126 -0.68 -2.00 -19.66
C VAL A 126 -0.33 -0.56 -19.32
N THR A 127 0.86 -0.34 -18.76
CA THR A 127 1.36 0.99 -18.38
C THR A 127 2.75 1.23 -18.93
N GLN A 128 3.22 2.47 -18.82
CA GLN A 128 4.64 2.81 -18.82
C GLN A 128 5.42 1.86 -17.89
N CYS A 129 6.59 1.42 -18.33
CA CYS A 129 7.59 0.81 -17.46
C CYS A 129 8.44 1.90 -16.82
N ILE A 130 8.48 1.96 -15.48
CA ILE A 130 9.29 2.94 -14.76
C ILE A 130 10.79 2.64 -14.95
N PRO A 131 11.61 3.62 -15.37
CA PRO A 131 13.01 3.40 -15.71
C PRO A 131 13.94 3.57 -14.50
N TYR A 132 13.74 2.76 -13.45
CA TYR A 132 14.56 2.82 -12.23
C TYR A 132 16.06 2.85 -12.50
N GLY A 133 16.75 3.79 -11.86
CA GLY A 133 18.20 3.98 -11.98
C GLY A 133 18.67 4.55 -13.33
N LYS A 134 17.79 5.14 -14.13
CA LYS A 134 18.12 5.76 -15.42
C LYS A 134 17.62 7.20 -15.50
N GLY A 135 18.39 8.05 -16.19
CA GLY A 135 18.05 9.46 -16.34
C GLY A 135 17.97 10.14 -14.97
N ASN A 136 16.84 10.78 -14.69
CA ASN A 136 16.57 11.44 -13.41
C ASN A 136 15.82 10.55 -12.40
N THR A 137 15.46 9.31 -12.78
CA THR A 137 14.76 8.39 -11.89
C THR A 137 15.75 7.64 -11.01
N GLU A 138 15.58 7.73 -9.69
CA GLU A 138 16.42 7.02 -8.73
C GLU A 138 16.30 5.49 -8.88
N PRO A 139 17.28 4.71 -8.38
CA PRO A 139 17.10 3.27 -8.18
C PRO A 139 15.86 2.97 -7.33
N GLN A 140 15.27 1.78 -7.52
CA GLN A 140 14.15 1.36 -6.68
C GLN A 140 14.62 1.19 -5.23
N HIS A 141 13.87 1.77 -4.29
CA HIS A 141 14.09 1.58 -2.86
C HIS A 141 13.27 0.38 -2.37
N GLU A 142 13.88 -0.50 -1.59
CA GLU A 142 13.19 -1.68 -1.07
C GLU A 142 12.42 -1.38 0.22
N LYS A 143 11.28 -2.04 0.41
CA LYS A 143 10.50 -1.95 1.65
C LYS A 143 11.31 -2.41 2.86
N ALA A 144 11.15 -1.69 3.96
CA ALA A 144 11.80 -1.97 5.23
C ALA A 144 13.34 -1.98 5.12
N LYS A 145 13.88 -1.14 4.23
CA LYS A 145 15.32 -0.85 4.12
C LYS A 145 15.62 0.65 4.22
N ASP A 146 14.75 1.42 4.88
CA ASP A 146 14.86 2.87 4.93
C ASP A 146 16.12 3.34 5.69
N TYR A 147 16.71 2.48 6.52
CA TYR A 147 18.04 2.69 7.12
C TYR A 147 19.17 2.83 6.09
N GLN A 148 18.93 2.47 4.81
CA GLN A 148 19.85 2.68 3.70
C GLN A 148 19.70 4.06 3.04
N LEU A 149 18.59 4.77 3.32
CA LEU A 149 18.38 6.14 2.86
C LEU A 149 19.17 7.09 3.75
N ALA A 150 20.05 7.90 3.15
CA ALA A 150 20.83 8.89 3.89
C ALA A 150 19.95 9.95 4.57
N SER A 151 18.81 10.29 3.96
CA SER A 151 17.79 11.18 4.51
C SER A 151 16.41 10.69 4.09
N PRO A 152 15.69 9.94 4.93
CA PRO A 152 14.37 9.39 4.58
C PRO A 152 13.25 10.44 4.54
N LEU A 153 13.37 11.55 5.28
CA LEU A 153 12.28 12.53 5.43
C LEU A 153 11.75 13.08 4.08
N PRO A 154 12.58 13.54 3.13
CA PRO A 154 12.07 14.07 1.87
C PRO A 154 11.28 13.05 1.04
N TYR A 155 11.60 11.75 1.15
CA TYR A 155 10.87 10.68 0.47
C TYR A 155 9.47 10.53 1.07
N TYR A 156 9.38 10.48 2.40
CA TYR A 156 8.09 10.41 3.10
C TYR A 156 7.25 11.67 2.91
N GLU A 157 7.84 12.87 2.91
CA GLU A 157 7.11 14.10 2.61
C GLU A 157 6.48 14.06 1.21
N SER A 158 7.22 13.56 0.21
CA SER A 158 6.72 13.39 -1.15
C SER A 158 5.54 12.41 -1.24
N LEU A 159 5.65 11.27 -0.54
CA LEU A 159 4.57 10.28 -0.44
C LEU A 159 3.33 10.87 0.23
N ILE A 160 3.51 11.53 1.40
CA ILE A 160 2.42 12.14 2.16
C ILE A 160 1.71 13.22 1.35
N LYS A 161 2.45 14.10 0.66
CA LYS A 161 1.88 15.12 -0.24
C LYS A 161 1.03 14.49 -1.33
N SER A 162 1.52 13.43 -1.97
CA SER A 162 0.78 12.71 -3.01
C SER A 162 -0.50 12.06 -2.47
N LEU A 163 -0.42 11.39 -1.31
CA LEU A 163 -1.59 10.79 -0.67
C LEU A 163 -2.64 11.83 -0.27
N ALA A 164 -2.22 12.92 0.36
CA ALA A 164 -3.12 14.00 0.78
C ALA A 164 -3.75 14.71 -0.42
N THR A 165 -2.98 14.94 -1.49
CA THR A 165 -3.46 15.54 -2.74
C THR A 165 -4.53 14.66 -3.40
N LEU A 166 -4.27 13.36 -3.58
CA LEU A 166 -5.28 12.44 -4.12
C LEU A 166 -6.54 12.43 -3.24
N ALA A 167 -6.38 12.30 -1.92
CA ALA A 167 -7.49 12.26 -0.99
C ALA A 167 -8.33 13.55 -1.07
N SER A 168 -7.69 14.71 -1.09
CA SER A 168 -8.32 16.03 -1.17
C SER A 168 -9.05 16.23 -2.51
N GLU A 169 -8.40 15.97 -3.63
CA GLU A 169 -8.98 16.14 -4.96
C GLU A 169 -10.14 15.15 -5.20
N SER A 170 -10.06 13.94 -4.66
CA SER A 170 -11.12 12.93 -4.77
C SER A 170 -12.46 13.38 -4.19
N LYS A 171 -12.46 14.37 -3.28
CA LYS A 171 -13.64 14.90 -2.61
C LYS A 171 -14.17 16.19 -3.24
N LYS A 172 -13.47 16.77 -4.22
CA LYS A 172 -13.95 18.00 -4.89
C LYS A 172 -15.06 17.70 -5.90
N ASN A 173 -15.93 18.69 -6.09
CA ASN A 173 -17.05 18.61 -7.03
C ASN A 173 -16.56 18.18 -8.44
N GLY A 174 -17.32 17.30 -9.09
CA GLY A 174 -16.95 16.67 -10.36
C GLY A 174 -16.16 15.36 -10.20
N MET A 175 -15.08 15.36 -9.42
CA MET A 175 -14.33 14.12 -9.13
C MET A 175 -15.09 13.24 -8.13
N ALA A 176 -15.68 13.84 -7.09
CA ALA A 176 -16.42 13.11 -6.05
C ALA A 176 -17.54 12.21 -6.58
N GLU A 177 -18.28 12.66 -7.61
CA GLU A 177 -19.34 11.87 -8.25
C GLU A 177 -18.78 10.65 -8.98
N LYS A 178 -17.70 10.84 -9.77
CA LYS A 178 -17.00 9.75 -10.44
C LYS A 178 -16.44 8.75 -9.43
N ILE A 179 -15.81 9.23 -8.36
CA ILE A 179 -15.24 8.39 -7.29
C ILE A 179 -16.33 7.58 -6.60
N SER A 180 -17.48 8.21 -6.27
CA SER A 180 -18.60 7.51 -5.62
C SER A 180 -19.18 6.40 -6.50
N SER A 181 -19.17 6.59 -7.83
CA SER A 181 -19.61 5.59 -8.81
C SER A 181 -18.60 4.45 -9.00
N LEU A 182 -17.33 4.80 -9.20
CA LEU A 182 -16.27 3.83 -9.52
C LEU A 182 -15.79 3.05 -8.28
N PHE A 183 -15.75 3.71 -7.14
CA PHE A 183 -15.20 3.23 -5.86
C PHE A 183 -16.20 3.48 -4.72
N PRO A 184 -17.40 2.87 -4.74
CA PRO A 184 -18.37 3.08 -3.68
C PRO A 184 -17.77 2.74 -2.32
N PHE A 185 -17.98 3.60 -1.32
CA PHE A 185 -17.53 3.30 0.04
C PHE A 185 -18.30 2.09 0.60
N ARG A 186 -17.53 1.07 0.98
CA ARG A 186 -17.99 -0.23 1.47
C ARG A 186 -17.09 -0.62 2.66
N PRO A 187 -17.26 0.00 3.83
CA PRO A 187 -16.37 -0.22 4.97
C PRO A 187 -16.27 -1.69 5.39
N GLU A 188 -17.34 -2.46 5.18
CA GLU A 188 -17.38 -3.90 5.41
C GLU A 188 -16.54 -4.73 4.42
N GLN A 189 -16.09 -4.12 3.32
CA GLN A 189 -15.27 -4.76 2.28
C GLN A 189 -13.82 -4.25 2.27
N LEU A 190 -13.43 -3.36 3.18
CA LEU A 190 -12.07 -2.83 3.31
C LEU A 190 -11.08 -3.80 3.98
N ASP A 191 -11.34 -5.11 3.88
CA ASP A 191 -10.49 -6.15 4.47
C ASP A 191 -9.53 -6.74 3.42
N VAL A 192 -8.23 -6.55 3.63
CA VAL A 192 -7.20 -7.09 2.73
C VAL A 192 -6.82 -8.48 3.20
N GLY A 193 -7.49 -9.48 2.62
CA GLY A 193 -7.34 -10.88 2.95
C GLY A 193 -8.32 -11.26 4.04
N ALA A 194 -9.38 -12.00 3.70
CA ALA A 194 -10.42 -12.33 4.67
C ALA A 194 -9.84 -13.07 5.89
N ARG A 195 -9.71 -12.37 7.01
CA ARG A 195 -9.35 -12.98 8.30
C ARG A 195 -10.47 -12.67 9.28
N GLN A 196 -11.05 -13.72 9.87
CA GLN A 196 -12.07 -13.53 10.87
C GLN A 196 -11.51 -12.71 12.03
N THR A 197 -12.25 -11.68 12.44
CA THR A 197 -12.00 -10.93 13.66
C THR A 197 -11.82 -11.91 14.81
N ASP A 198 -10.67 -11.82 15.50
CA ASP A 198 -10.37 -12.73 16.59
C ASP A 198 -11.23 -12.41 17.83
N THR A 199 -11.30 -13.36 18.75
CA THR A 199 -11.88 -13.13 20.09
C THR A 199 -10.84 -12.46 20.98
N ALA A 200 -11.27 -11.84 22.09
CA ALA A 200 -10.35 -11.32 23.09
C ALA A 200 -9.39 -12.42 23.60
N ASP A 201 -9.91 -13.61 23.90
CA ASP A 201 -9.11 -14.77 24.30
C ASP A 201 -8.12 -15.22 23.20
N GLY A 202 -8.49 -15.08 21.93
CA GLY A 202 -7.61 -15.35 20.81
C GLY A 202 -6.46 -14.35 20.71
N VAL A 203 -6.74 -13.05 20.90
CA VAL A 203 -5.71 -12.02 20.99
C VAL A 203 -4.79 -12.26 22.19
N THR A 204 -5.32 -12.60 23.36
CA THR A 204 -4.51 -12.95 24.54
C THR A 204 -3.54 -14.10 24.22
N ARG A 205 -4.00 -15.16 23.53
CA ARG A 205 -3.12 -16.25 23.10
C ARG A 205 -2.05 -15.81 22.12
N LYS A 206 -2.38 -14.91 21.18
CA LYS A 206 -1.39 -14.36 20.23
C LYS A 206 -0.35 -13.49 20.93
N VAL A 207 -0.76 -12.66 21.90
CA VAL A 207 0.17 -11.87 22.71
C VAL A 207 1.09 -12.78 23.52
N ALA A 208 0.56 -13.84 24.15
CA ALA A 208 1.38 -14.82 24.86
C ALA A 208 2.39 -15.51 23.93
N ALA A 209 1.98 -15.90 22.72
CA ALA A 209 2.87 -16.48 21.72
C ALA A 209 3.97 -15.50 21.26
N PHE A 210 3.63 -14.22 21.09
CA PHE A 210 4.62 -13.19 20.80
C PHE A 210 5.60 -12.99 21.96
N ILE A 211 5.13 -12.96 23.20
CA ILE A 211 5.99 -12.84 24.39
C ILE A 211 6.98 -14.01 24.46
N ASP A 212 6.49 -15.24 24.26
CA ASP A 212 7.31 -16.44 24.21
C ASP A 212 8.36 -16.33 23.09
N PHE A 213 7.96 -15.93 21.88
CA PHE A 213 8.88 -15.72 20.76
C PHE A 213 9.95 -14.67 21.06
N ALA A 214 9.55 -13.50 21.56
CA ALA A 214 10.48 -12.42 21.89
C ALA A 214 11.45 -12.80 23.03
N SER A 215 11.08 -13.73 23.91
CA SER A 215 11.97 -14.26 24.95
C SER A 215 13.04 -15.21 24.39
N HIS A 216 12.71 -15.97 23.34
CA HIS A 216 13.63 -16.88 22.66
C HIS A 216 14.56 -16.16 21.68
N TYR A 217 14.09 -15.06 21.06
CA TYR A 217 14.83 -14.30 20.06
C TYR A 217 14.91 -12.81 20.44
N PRO A 218 15.54 -12.46 21.59
CA PRO A 218 15.50 -11.11 22.13
C PRO A 218 16.18 -10.08 21.22
N ASP A 219 17.22 -10.47 20.48
CA ASP A 219 18.01 -9.55 19.65
C ASP A 219 17.31 -9.11 18.36
N LEU A 220 16.15 -9.70 18.04
CA LEU A 220 15.31 -9.26 16.92
C LEU A 220 14.51 -7.98 17.25
N PHE A 221 14.35 -7.65 18.54
CA PHE A 221 13.47 -6.58 18.98
C PHE A 221 14.20 -5.56 19.87
N PRO A 222 13.86 -4.26 19.75
CA PRO A 222 14.32 -3.24 20.69
C PRO A 222 13.94 -3.55 22.16
N ASP A 223 14.80 -3.17 23.10
CA ASP A 223 14.64 -3.45 24.54
C ASP A 223 13.29 -3.01 25.13
N HIS A 224 12.74 -1.89 24.69
CA HIS A 224 11.48 -1.37 25.22
C HIS A 224 10.27 -2.25 24.83
N ILE A 225 10.29 -2.87 23.64
CA ILE A 225 9.24 -3.78 23.13
C ILE A 225 9.27 -5.13 23.87
N ARG A 226 10.42 -5.52 24.42
CA ARG A 226 10.58 -6.74 25.20
C ARG A 226 10.58 -6.50 26.72
N SER A 227 10.34 -5.27 27.16
CA SER A 227 10.36 -4.94 28.59
C SER A 227 9.13 -5.52 29.32
N ASN A 228 9.33 -6.10 30.51
CA ASN A 228 8.24 -6.67 31.31
C ASN A 228 7.10 -5.67 31.53
N LYS A 229 7.43 -4.40 31.77
CA LYS A 229 6.44 -3.33 31.95
C LYS A 229 5.54 -3.18 30.73
N PHE A 230 6.10 -3.18 29.52
CA PHE A 230 5.32 -3.07 28.30
C PHE A 230 4.54 -4.35 28.01
N LEU A 231 5.18 -5.52 28.11
CA LEU A 231 4.53 -6.80 27.81
C LEU A 231 3.32 -7.07 28.71
N SER A 232 3.42 -6.78 30.02
CA SER A 232 2.28 -6.89 30.94
C SER A 232 1.15 -5.90 30.62
N ARG A 233 1.47 -4.71 30.09
CA ARG A 233 0.45 -3.76 29.60
C ARG A 233 -0.21 -4.28 28.33
N LEU A 234 0.58 -4.72 27.36
CA LEU A 234 0.11 -5.22 26.06
C LEU A 234 -0.89 -6.37 26.25
N GLU A 235 -0.60 -7.31 27.15
CA GLU A 235 -1.49 -8.44 27.46
C GLU A 235 -2.90 -8.01 27.87
N VAL A 236 -3.00 -6.96 28.69
CA VAL A 236 -4.29 -6.43 29.16
C VAL A 236 -4.94 -5.51 28.12
N GLU A 237 -4.18 -4.56 27.58
CA GLU A 237 -4.68 -3.53 26.68
C GLU A 237 -5.13 -4.13 25.34
N ALA A 238 -4.43 -5.13 24.79
CA ALA A 238 -4.79 -5.76 23.52
C ALA A 238 -6.12 -6.52 23.61
N ALA A 239 -6.32 -7.28 24.69
CA ALA A 239 -7.58 -8.00 24.94
C ALA A 239 -8.74 -7.01 25.15
N LEU A 240 -8.50 -5.92 25.89
CA LEU A 240 -9.50 -4.86 26.08
C LEU A 240 -9.86 -4.17 24.77
N PHE A 241 -8.87 -3.83 23.94
CA PHE A 241 -9.10 -3.23 22.62
C PHE A 241 -9.95 -4.16 21.75
N GLN A 242 -9.60 -5.45 21.70
CA GLN A 242 -10.35 -6.45 20.93
C GLN A 242 -11.80 -6.63 21.43
N ALA A 243 -12.03 -6.61 22.74
CA ALA A 243 -13.38 -6.66 23.31
C ALA A 243 -14.24 -5.44 22.89
N ASN A 244 -13.59 -4.32 22.55
CA ASN A 244 -14.22 -3.08 22.10
C ASN A 244 -14.23 -2.92 20.56
N GLN A 245 -14.01 -3.99 19.78
CA GLN A 245 -13.90 -3.90 18.31
C GLN A 245 -15.10 -3.21 17.64
N HIS A 246 -16.31 -3.36 18.18
CA HIS A 246 -17.50 -2.68 17.66
C HIS A 246 -17.41 -1.15 17.80
N ARG A 247 -16.85 -0.65 18.91
CA ARG A 247 -16.58 0.78 19.13
C ARG A 247 -15.46 1.27 18.24
N VAL A 248 -14.39 0.48 18.09
CA VAL A 248 -13.28 0.75 17.15
C VAL A 248 -13.81 0.93 15.73
N ASN A 249 -14.63 -0.03 15.25
CA ASN A 249 -15.21 0.04 13.91
C ASN A 249 -16.15 1.24 13.78
N ALA A 250 -16.97 1.55 14.80
CA ALA A 250 -17.84 2.71 14.77
C ALA A 250 -17.05 4.02 14.72
N PHE A 251 -15.96 4.14 15.48
CA PHE A 251 -15.07 5.30 15.50
C PHE A 251 -14.38 5.52 14.15
N LEU A 252 -13.77 4.49 13.57
CA LEU A 252 -13.09 4.61 12.28
C LEU A 252 -14.03 5.00 11.13
N ASN A 253 -15.33 4.75 11.29
CA ASN A 253 -16.37 5.07 10.31
C ASN A 253 -17.24 6.28 10.72
N SER A 254 -16.97 6.96 11.84
CA SER A 254 -17.85 8.02 12.34
C SER A 254 -17.68 9.36 11.62
N ASN A 255 -16.53 9.58 10.98
CA ASN A 255 -16.24 10.84 10.30
C ASN A 255 -16.02 10.63 8.80
N THR A 256 -16.99 11.08 8.00
CA THR A 256 -16.94 11.02 6.53
C THR A 256 -15.89 11.96 5.93
N ASP A 257 -15.47 13.00 6.65
CA ASP A 257 -14.38 13.88 6.22
C ASP A 257 -13.05 13.18 6.25
N LEU A 258 -12.90 12.06 6.96
CA LEU A 258 -11.72 11.20 6.90
C LEU A 258 -11.82 10.10 5.83
N VAL A 259 -12.91 10.02 5.07
CA VAL A 259 -13.07 9.04 3.98
C VAL A 259 -12.76 9.69 2.63
N ALA A 260 -11.82 9.11 1.89
CA ALA A 260 -11.38 9.58 0.57
C ALA A 260 -10.87 8.42 -0.30
N LEU A 261 -10.67 8.66 -1.59
CA LEU A 261 -9.95 7.70 -2.45
C LEU A 261 -8.49 7.64 -1.99
N CYS A 262 -7.98 6.46 -1.63
CA CYS A 262 -6.63 6.34 -1.11
C CYS A 262 -5.85 5.16 -1.70
N HIS A 263 -4.52 5.28 -1.62
CA HIS A 263 -3.59 4.19 -1.81
C HIS A 263 -3.39 3.44 -0.47
N TRP A 264 -3.68 2.14 -0.44
CA TRP A 264 -3.62 1.35 0.80
C TRP A 264 -2.19 1.03 1.27
N ASN A 265 -1.21 0.96 0.37
CA ASN A 265 0.14 0.42 0.65
C ASN A 265 1.23 1.26 -0.02
N ALA A 266 1.25 2.57 0.23
CA ALA A 266 2.17 3.52 -0.39
C ALA A 266 3.53 3.57 0.31
N HIS A 267 4.15 2.41 0.51
CA HIS A 267 5.53 2.30 0.97
C HIS A 267 6.51 2.75 -0.13
N VAL A 268 7.77 3.00 0.25
CA VAL A 268 8.83 3.49 -0.67
C VAL A 268 9.07 2.58 -1.88
N ASP A 269 8.81 1.27 -1.78
CA ASP A 269 8.93 0.30 -2.88
C ASP A 269 7.79 0.38 -3.90
N ASN A 270 6.66 0.96 -3.50
CA ASN A 270 5.49 1.23 -4.32
C ASN A 270 5.48 2.66 -4.87
N ALA A 271 6.69 3.24 -4.99
CA ALA A 271 6.90 4.54 -5.59
C ALA A 271 8.14 4.54 -6.49
N TRP A 272 8.29 5.60 -7.27
CA TRP A 272 9.57 5.99 -7.85
C TRP A 272 9.83 7.44 -7.55
N PHE A 273 11.10 7.79 -7.44
CA PHE A 273 11.53 9.10 -7.01
C PHE A 273 12.44 9.74 -8.04
N TRP A 274 12.39 11.06 -8.11
CA TRP A 274 13.31 11.88 -8.89
C TRP A 274 13.51 13.22 -8.19
N ARG A 275 14.50 13.98 -8.67
CA ARG A 275 14.73 15.35 -8.19
C ARG A 275 14.11 16.35 -9.15
N SER A 276 13.30 17.27 -8.62
CA SER A 276 12.77 18.39 -9.39
C SER A 276 13.90 19.34 -9.83
N GLU A 277 13.57 20.34 -10.66
CA GLU A 277 14.51 21.41 -11.02
C GLU A 277 14.98 22.22 -9.80
N SER A 278 14.17 22.31 -8.74
CA SER A 278 14.51 22.92 -7.45
C SER A 278 15.28 21.98 -6.51
N ASN A 279 15.66 20.79 -6.99
CA ASN A 279 16.37 19.76 -6.22
C ASN A 279 15.55 19.15 -5.06
N GLU A 280 14.22 19.25 -5.13
CA GLU A 280 13.29 18.62 -4.19
C GLU A 280 12.98 17.18 -4.61
N ILE A 281 12.70 16.28 -3.64
CA ILE A 281 12.30 14.90 -3.94
C ILE A 281 10.82 14.87 -4.34
N GLU A 282 10.56 14.45 -5.56
CA GLU A 282 9.22 14.17 -6.08
C GLU A 282 9.01 12.67 -6.22
N CYS A 283 7.75 12.23 -6.24
CA CYS A 283 7.41 10.84 -6.40
C CYS A 283 6.19 10.61 -7.29
N GLY A 284 6.14 9.40 -7.83
CA GLY A 284 4.96 8.83 -8.44
C GLY A 284 4.66 7.49 -7.80
N LEU A 285 3.39 7.10 -7.81
CA LEU A 285 2.88 5.95 -7.07
C LEU A 285 2.43 4.82 -8.00
N LEU A 286 2.72 3.58 -7.62
CA LEU A 286 2.39 2.37 -8.37
C LEU A 286 1.78 1.28 -7.47
N ASP A 287 1.32 0.20 -8.09
CA ASP A 287 0.67 -0.95 -7.42
C ASP A 287 -0.59 -0.57 -6.62
N TRP A 288 -1.57 -0.05 -7.37
CA TRP A 288 -2.87 0.40 -6.87
C TRP A 288 -3.84 -0.76 -6.56
N GLY A 289 -3.33 -1.92 -6.17
CA GLY A 289 -4.14 -3.04 -5.68
C GLY A 289 -4.92 -2.62 -4.43
N ASN A 290 -6.22 -2.89 -4.41
CA ASN A 290 -7.15 -2.46 -3.36
C ASN A 290 -7.31 -0.93 -3.19
N VAL A 291 -7.02 -0.13 -4.22
CA VAL A 291 -7.43 1.29 -4.24
C VAL A 291 -8.94 1.41 -4.06
N SER A 292 -9.37 2.20 -3.09
CA SER A 292 -10.79 2.39 -2.80
C SER A 292 -11.02 3.65 -1.99
N GLN A 293 -12.28 4.00 -1.78
CA GLN A 293 -12.61 4.92 -0.70
C GLN A 293 -12.38 4.23 0.65
N MET A 294 -11.56 4.82 1.50
CA MET A 294 -11.21 4.30 2.83
C MET A 294 -10.92 5.46 3.79
N ASN A 295 -10.79 5.15 5.09
CA ASN A 295 -10.34 6.15 6.04
C ASN A 295 -8.88 6.53 5.74
N VAL A 296 -8.54 7.82 5.67
CA VAL A 296 -7.19 8.30 5.35
C VAL A 296 -6.13 7.81 6.34
N ALA A 297 -6.51 7.51 7.59
CA ALA A 297 -5.63 6.86 8.55
C ALA A 297 -5.14 5.48 8.08
N MET A 298 -5.93 4.78 7.27
CA MET A 298 -5.54 3.51 6.67
C MET A 298 -4.40 3.68 5.66
N ALA A 299 -4.52 4.70 4.83
CA ALA A 299 -3.51 5.06 3.84
C ALA A 299 -2.20 5.50 4.50
N LEU A 300 -2.30 6.30 5.56
CA LEU A 300 -1.16 6.75 6.35
C LEU A 300 -0.44 5.58 7.03
N TRP A 301 -1.17 4.66 7.65
CA TRP A 301 -0.57 3.44 8.18
C TRP A 301 0.12 2.64 7.08
N GLY A 302 -0.54 2.45 5.94
CA GLY A 302 0.05 1.76 4.78
C GLY A 302 1.26 2.43 4.15
N CYS A 303 1.50 3.71 4.43
CA CYS A 303 2.70 4.45 4.03
C CYS A 303 3.81 4.34 5.08
N LEU A 304 3.44 4.46 6.37
CA LEU A 304 4.38 4.61 7.48
C LEU A 304 4.74 3.29 8.19
N SER A 305 3.99 2.21 7.97
CA SER A 305 4.10 0.99 8.78
C SER A 305 5.45 0.27 8.64
N ALA A 306 6.20 0.50 7.56
CA ALA A 306 7.53 -0.07 7.35
C ALA A 306 8.69 0.89 7.70
N ALA A 307 8.39 2.11 8.14
CA ALA A 307 9.41 3.13 8.45
C ALA A 307 10.30 2.74 9.64
N GLU A 308 11.49 3.32 9.73
CA GLU A 308 12.37 3.18 10.90
C GLU A 308 11.72 3.81 12.16
N ILE A 309 11.80 3.12 13.30
CA ILE A 309 11.14 3.60 14.54
C ILE A 309 11.73 4.94 15.03
N SER A 310 13.04 5.13 14.90
CA SER A 310 13.69 6.39 15.25
C SER A 310 13.29 7.55 14.33
N PHE A 311 12.95 7.22 13.08
CA PHE A 311 12.41 8.20 12.13
C PHE A 311 10.99 8.61 12.53
N LEU A 312 10.13 7.64 12.89
CA LEU A 312 8.78 7.93 13.36
C LEU A 312 8.76 8.74 14.66
N ASP A 313 9.65 8.42 15.61
CA ASP A 313 9.80 9.19 16.85
C ASP A 313 10.09 10.68 16.58
N GLN A 314 10.82 11.00 15.51
CA GLN A 314 11.23 12.36 15.16
C GLN A 314 10.21 13.08 14.26
N HIS A 315 9.53 12.35 13.37
CA HIS A 315 8.84 12.97 12.24
C HIS A 315 7.36 12.61 12.10
N LEU A 316 6.81 11.70 12.92
CA LEU A 316 5.39 11.32 12.78
C LEU A 316 4.46 12.53 12.88
N GLU A 317 4.67 13.42 13.86
CA GLU A 317 3.83 14.61 14.04
C GLU A 317 3.88 15.52 12.80
N HIS A 318 5.09 15.85 12.34
CA HIS A 318 5.32 16.66 11.15
C HIS A 318 4.64 16.07 9.89
N LEU A 319 4.70 14.75 9.72
CA LEU A 319 4.06 14.09 8.58
C LEU A 319 2.52 14.12 8.68
N LEU A 320 1.95 14.04 9.88
CA LEU A 320 0.50 14.21 10.08
C LEU A 320 0.08 15.67 9.85
N GLU A 321 0.85 16.64 10.33
CA GLU A 321 0.66 18.07 10.06
C GLU A 321 0.71 18.37 8.55
N LEU A 322 1.71 17.82 7.85
CA LEU A 322 1.82 17.94 6.40
C LEU A 322 0.59 17.36 5.70
N PHE A 323 0.15 16.15 6.08
CA PHE A 323 -1.05 15.56 5.52
C PHE A 323 -2.28 16.47 5.70
N VAL A 324 -2.53 16.97 6.91
CA VAL A 324 -3.67 17.85 7.19
C VAL A 324 -3.58 19.16 6.40
N SER A 325 -2.39 19.74 6.27
CA SER A 325 -2.19 20.99 5.53
C SER A 325 -2.58 20.87 4.04
N GLU A 326 -2.34 19.69 3.44
CA GLU A 326 -2.70 19.38 2.06
C GLU A 326 -4.13 18.85 1.94
N TYR A 327 -4.61 18.13 2.96
CA TYR A 327 -5.94 17.54 3.05
C TYR A 327 -6.97 18.53 3.63
N ARG A 328 -7.29 19.56 2.84
CA ARG A 328 -8.14 20.75 3.10
C ARG A 328 -9.58 20.50 3.65
N PHE A 329 -9.91 19.28 4.05
CA PHE A 329 -11.17 18.87 4.68
C PHE A 329 -11.03 18.64 6.20
N LEU A 330 -9.85 18.90 6.78
CA LEU A 330 -9.63 18.88 8.23
C LEU A 330 -9.21 20.25 8.74
N ASP A 331 -9.77 20.66 9.87
CA ASP A 331 -9.54 21.97 10.48
C ASP A 331 -8.22 22.01 11.26
N GLY A 332 -7.12 22.40 10.61
CA GLY A 332 -5.86 22.79 11.25
C GLY A 332 -5.43 21.88 12.41
N ASN A 333 -5.10 22.46 13.57
CA ASN A 333 -4.61 21.71 14.74
C ASN A 333 -5.61 20.66 15.26
N ASN A 334 -6.92 20.97 15.27
CA ASN A 334 -7.93 19.99 15.67
C ASN A 334 -7.97 18.80 14.69
N GLY A 335 -7.70 19.07 13.41
CA GLY A 335 -7.55 18.07 12.36
C GLY A 335 -6.39 17.11 12.59
N VAL A 336 -5.23 17.61 13.06
CA VAL A 336 -4.05 16.80 13.34
C VAL A 336 -4.31 15.84 14.51
N ASP A 337 -4.85 16.34 15.62
CA ASP A 337 -5.18 15.50 16.77
C ASP A 337 -6.21 14.42 16.42
N LEU A 338 -7.25 14.78 15.66
CA LEU A 338 -8.26 13.84 15.21
C LEU A 338 -7.65 12.77 14.28
N LEU A 339 -6.85 13.19 13.30
CA LEU A 339 -6.19 12.28 12.37
C LEU A 339 -5.26 11.31 13.12
N LYS A 340 -4.50 11.82 14.09
CA LYS A 340 -3.62 11.02 14.95
C LYS A 340 -4.39 9.97 15.75
N GLN A 341 -5.56 10.31 16.28
CA GLN A 341 -6.42 9.34 16.96
C GLN A 341 -6.89 8.25 16.00
N HIS A 342 -7.37 8.59 14.81
CA HIS A 342 -7.75 7.60 13.79
C HIS A 342 -6.57 6.74 13.35
N PHE A 343 -5.38 7.32 13.18
CA PHE A 343 -4.14 6.61 12.85
C PHE A 343 -3.80 5.56 13.91
N ILE A 344 -3.80 5.94 15.20
CA ILE A 344 -3.51 5.05 16.32
C ILE A 344 -4.55 3.92 16.40
N VAL A 345 -5.84 4.25 16.33
CA VAL A 345 -6.93 3.25 16.41
C VAL A 345 -6.86 2.27 15.26
N TYR A 346 -6.57 2.75 14.05
CA TYR A 346 -6.43 1.88 12.88
C TYR A 346 -5.17 1.01 12.96
N MET A 347 -4.02 1.59 13.34
CA MET A 347 -2.78 0.86 13.60
C MET A 347 -2.99 -0.28 14.60
N ALA A 348 -3.69 0.00 15.70
CA ALA A 348 -4.02 -1.00 16.72
C ALA A 348 -4.90 -2.12 16.16
N SER A 349 -5.98 -1.78 15.44
CA SER A 349 -6.87 -2.75 14.80
C SER A 349 -6.14 -3.66 13.82
N MET A 350 -5.28 -3.09 12.97
CA MET A 350 -4.48 -3.85 12.01
C MET A 350 -3.44 -4.73 12.68
N GLY A 351 -2.73 -4.22 13.69
CA GLY A 351 -1.68 -4.97 14.36
C GLY A 351 -2.19 -6.21 15.10
N LEU A 352 -3.33 -6.11 15.78
CA LEU A 352 -3.93 -7.26 16.46
C LEU A 352 -4.49 -8.30 15.47
N ALA A 353 -5.04 -7.84 14.34
CA ALA A 353 -5.58 -8.73 13.31
C ALA A 353 -4.47 -9.49 12.56
N TRP A 354 -3.31 -8.85 12.31
CA TRP A 354 -2.34 -9.33 11.32
C TRP A 354 -0.92 -9.57 11.83
N LEU A 355 -0.46 -8.82 12.83
CA LEU A 355 0.98 -8.71 13.11
C LEU A 355 1.44 -9.54 14.31
N LEU A 356 0.55 -9.97 15.21
CA LEU A 356 0.98 -10.75 16.38
C LEU A 356 1.36 -12.20 16.04
N ASP A 357 0.91 -12.76 14.91
CA ASP A 357 1.16 -14.15 14.55
C ASP A 357 1.73 -14.37 13.14
N GLY A 358 1.31 -13.58 12.14
CA GLY A 358 1.83 -13.66 10.77
C GLY A 358 3.36 -13.54 10.73
N PRO A 359 3.94 -12.44 11.25
CA PRO A 359 5.38 -12.24 11.36
C PRO A 359 6.10 -13.38 12.09
N VAL A 360 5.61 -13.81 13.25
CA VAL A 360 6.19 -14.91 14.03
C VAL A 360 6.25 -16.20 13.20
N ASN A 361 5.14 -16.55 12.54
CA ASN A 361 5.06 -17.74 11.68
C ASN A 361 5.96 -17.67 10.44
N THR A 362 6.25 -16.46 9.95
CA THR A 362 7.19 -16.25 8.84
C THR A 362 8.63 -16.36 9.32
N LEU A 363 8.96 -15.73 10.45
CA LEU A 363 10.31 -15.74 11.02
C LEU A 363 10.74 -17.14 11.43
N LEU A 364 9.85 -17.93 12.05
CA LEU A 364 10.14 -19.32 12.44
C LEU A 364 10.46 -20.27 11.27
N LYS A 365 10.29 -19.83 10.02
CA LYS A 365 10.68 -20.58 8.82
C LYS A 365 12.06 -20.19 8.29
N ILE A 366 12.74 -19.25 8.94
CA ILE A 366 14.12 -18.89 8.61
C ILE A 366 15.05 -19.97 9.16
N ASP A 367 15.81 -20.59 8.25
CA ASP A 367 16.80 -21.59 8.62
C ASP A 367 17.89 -20.96 9.49
N GLY A 368 18.12 -21.55 10.67
CA GLY A 368 19.15 -21.10 11.61
C GLY A 368 18.78 -19.85 12.41
N LEU A 369 17.48 -19.53 12.57
CA LEU A 369 17.00 -18.35 13.31
C LEU A 369 17.62 -18.23 14.71
N GLU A 370 17.91 -19.35 15.37
CA GLU A 370 18.52 -19.42 16.71
C GLU A 370 19.93 -18.81 16.80
N THR A 371 20.59 -18.59 15.66
CA THR A 371 21.91 -17.97 15.57
C THR A 371 21.87 -16.59 14.89
N VAL A 372 20.67 -16.04 14.66
CA VAL A 372 20.53 -14.69 14.11
C VAL A 372 20.84 -13.66 15.18
N GLU A 373 21.80 -12.80 14.89
CA GLU A 373 22.29 -11.81 15.87
C GLU A 373 21.37 -10.60 16.01
N ASN A 374 20.63 -10.21 14.96
CA ASN A 374 19.69 -9.10 14.98
C ASN A 374 18.91 -9.04 13.65
N ARG A 375 18.02 -8.05 13.54
CA ARG A 375 17.19 -7.83 12.33
C ARG A 375 18.00 -7.61 11.04
N PHE A 376 19.26 -7.20 11.10
CA PHE A 376 20.12 -6.95 9.92
C PHE A 376 20.88 -8.19 9.44
N ASP A 377 20.70 -9.34 10.07
CA ASP A 377 21.29 -10.59 9.60
C ASP A 377 20.87 -10.88 8.14
N PRO A 378 21.80 -11.30 7.27
CA PRO A 378 21.51 -11.60 5.86
C PRO A 378 20.33 -12.55 5.65
N ARG A 379 20.14 -13.53 6.53
CA ARG A 379 19.02 -14.49 6.43
C ARG A 379 17.65 -13.82 6.56
N ILE A 380 17.57 -12.75 7.35
CA ILE A 380 16.38 -11.90 7.43
C ILE A 380 16.36 -10.93 6.26
N GLN A 381 17.48 -10.25 5.99
CA GLN A 381 17.54 -9.16 5.00
C GLN A 381 17.34 -9.62 3.56
N GLU A 382 17.69 -10.86 3.21
CA GLU A 382 17.48 -11.46 1.88
C GLU A 382 16.06 -12.05 1.73
N ASN A 383 15.34 -12.24 2.84
CA ASN A 383 13.94 -12.69 2.83
C ASN A 383 13.01 -11.49 3.04
N GLU A 384 12.50 -10.93 1.93
CA GLU A 384 11.61 -9.76 1.96
C GLU A 384 10.41 -9.94 2.91
N ALA A 385 9.77 -11.11 2.91
CA ALA A 385 8.62 -11.37 3.77
C ALA A 385 9.00 -11.32 5.25
N ALA A 386 10.13 -11.91 5.65
CA ALA A 386 10.62 -11.88 7.02
C ALA A 386 11.03 -10.47 7.44
N ARG A 387 11.84 -9.79 6.63
CA ARG A 387 12.30 -8.41 6.88
C ARG A 387 11.14 -7.44 7.06
N THR A 388 10.21 -7.42 6.10
CA THR A 388 9.08 -6.48 6.10
C THR A 388 8.13 -6.75 7.24
N GLN A 389 7.80 -8.02 7.52
CA GLN A 389 6.91 -8.37 8.62
C GLN A 389 7.52 -8.09 9.99
N LEU A 390 8.83 -8.35 10.17
CA LEU A 390 9.53 -8.00 11.41
C LEU A 390 9.54 -6.49 11.65
N GLN A 391 9.81 -5.70 10.60
CA GLN A 391 9.80 -4.24 10.71
C GLN A 391 8.41 -3.70 11.03
N ILE A 392 7.37 -4.15 10.31
CA ILE A 392 6.00 -3.68 10.52
C ILE A 392 5.47 -4.09 11.91
N LEU A 393 5.80 -5.30 12.38
CA LEU A 393 5.52 -5.73 13.76
C LEU A 393 6.23 -4.81 14.78
N THR A 394 7.50 -4.48 14.53
CA THR A 394 8.29 -3.63 15.41
C THR A 394 7.71 -2.21 15.48
N VAL A 395 7.30 -1.63 14.34
CA VAL A 395 6.62 -0.31 14.29
C VAL A 395 5.30 -0.34 15.06
N PHE A 396 4.48 -1.37 14.84
CA PHE A 396 3.22 -1.55 15.58
C PHE A 396 3.43 -1.58 17.10
N LEU A 397 4.34 -2.44 17.58
CA LEU A 397 4.62 -2.58 19.01
C LEU A 397 5.28 -1.33 19.60
N HIS A 398 6.16 -0.68 18.83
CA HIS A 398 6.79 0.58 19.21
C HIS A 398 5.73 1.66 19.45
N LEU A 399 4.86 1.92 18.47
CA LEU A 399 3.79 2.94 18.60
C LEU A 399 2.79 2.59 19.71
N TRP A 400 2.44 1.31 19.86
CA TRP A 400 1.61 0.87 20.99
C TRP A 400 2.28 1.18 22.33
N SER A 401 3.57 0.86 22.49
CA SER A 401 4.30 1.07 23.74
C SER A 401 4.35 2.54 24.19
N ARG A 402 4.32 3.45 23.21
CA ARG A 402 4.35 4.91 23.35
C ARG A 402 2.97 5.52 23.57
N THR A 403 1.91 4.74 23.39
CA THR A 403 0.53 5.22 23.46
C THR A 403 -0.14 4.82 24.78
N ASP A 404 -0.93 5.73 25.35
CA ASP A 404 -1.88 5.39 26.40
C ASP A 404 -3.13 4.76 25.76
N MET A 405 -3.02 3.47 25.44
CA MET A 405 -4.09 2.74 24.75
C MET A 405 -5.36 2.63 25.59
N LYS A 406 -5.25 2.69 26.93
CA LYS A 406 -6.43 2.72 27.79
C LYS A 406 -7.22 4.01 27.57
N SER A 407 -6.54 5.16 27.59
CA SER A 407 -7.17 6.45 27.28
C SER A 407 -7.76 6.48 25.87
N VAL A 408 -7.09 5.88 24.88
CA VAL A 408 -7.64 5.74 23.51
C VAL A 408 -8.96 4.97 23.52
N ILE A 409 -9.04 3.84 24.20
CA ILE A 409 -10.27 3.02 24.30
C ILE A 409 -11.38 3.73 25.07
N GLU A 410 -11.04 4.49 26.11
CA GLU A 410 -12.00 5.25 26.92
C GLU A 410 -12.59 6.44 26.14
N ASN A 411 -11.77 7.14 25.36
CA ASN A 411 -12.16 8.37 24.66
C ASN A 411 -12.95 8.15 23.35
N MET A 412 -13.04 6.93 22.83
CA MET A 412 -13.81 6.63 21.60
C MET A 412 -15.30 7.03 21.69
N ASP A 413 -15.87 7.18 22.89
CA ASP A 413 -17.29 7.55 23.07
C ASP A 413 -17.53 9.07 23.16
N LEU A 414 -16.54 9.87 23.58
CA LEU A 414 -16.74 11.30 23.88
C LEU A 414 -16.90 12.16 22.61
N GLN A 415 -16.46 11.67 21.45
CA GLN A 415 -16.54 12.41 20.19
C GLN A 415 -17.87 12.23 19.42
N ARG A 416 -18.82 11.44 19.94
CA ARG A 416 -20.18 11.38 19.37
C ARG A 416 -21.04 12.63 19.66
N GLY A 417 -20.59 13.51 20.55
CA GLY A 417 -21.37 14.64 21.04
C GLY A 417 -21.12 15.99 20.35
N ILE A 418 -20.24 16.04 19.34
CA ILE A 418 -19.89 17.29 18.64
C ILE A 418 -20.01 17.04 17.13
N ASN A 419 -21.24 17.00 16.64
CA ASN A 419 -21.59 17.14 15.22
C ASN A 419 -22.67 18.20 15.10
#